data_AF-A0A929VCC2-F1
#
_entry.id   AF-A0A929VCC2-F1
#
_cell.length_a   1.000
_cell.length_b   1.000
_cell.length_c   1.000
_cell.angle_alpha   90.00
_cell.angle_beta   90.00
_cell.angle_gamma   90.00
#
_symmetry.space_group_name_H-M   'P 1'
#
loop_
_entity.id
_entity.type
_entity.pdbx_description
1 polymer ?
#
loop_
_entity_poly.entity_id
_entity_poly.type
_entity_poly.pdbx_seq_one_letter_code
_entity_poly.pdbx_strand_id
1 'polypeptide(L)'
;MAMPMSEVTENLVLAGEGKTKRPQSQMVVLGIMAGALIAAGAMASSVAMHAISNAGLARLTAGLVFPIGFVLMALFGGELFTGDCLMVIG
;
A
#
# COMPACT_ATOMS: atom_id res chain seq x y z
N MET A 1 -22.02 -0.53 2.83
CA MET A 1 -22.71 -0.50 1.53
C MET A 1 -21.64 -0.41 0.47
N ALA A 2 -21.53 -1.40 -0.43
CA ALA A 2 -20.53 -1.35 -1.49
C ALA A 2 -20.90 -0.24 -2.48
N MET A 3 -19.92 0.55 -2.90
CA MET A 3 -20.10 1.63 -3.88
C MET A 3 -20.38 1.01 -5.26
N PRO A 4 -21.27 1.59 -6.08
CA PRO A 4 -21.47 1.13 -7.46
C PRO A 4 -20.18 1.32 -8.28
N MET A 5 -19.91 0.41 -9.21
CA MET A 5 -18.64 0.41 -9.98
C MET A 5 -18.42 1.71 -10.76
N SER A 6 -19.50 2.36 -11.22
CA SER A 6 -19.41 3.66 -11.90
C SER A 6 -18.82 4.76 -11.01
N GLU A 7 -19.18 4.76 -9.72
CA GLU A 7 -18.71 5.74 -8.74
C GLU A 7 -17.26 5.45 -8.31
N VAL A 8 -16.87 4.17 -8.23
CA VAL A 8 -15.48 3.79 -7.95
C VAL A 8 -14.55 4.33 -9.04
N THR A 9 -14.90 4.11 -10.30
CA THR A 9 -14.09 4.57 -11.44
C THR A 9 -14.00 6.09 -11.49
N GLU A 10 -15.11 6.80 -11.30
CA GLU A 10 -15.11 8.27 -11.26
C GLU A 10 -14.18 8.82 -10.17
N ASN A 11 -14.24 8.24 -8.97
CA ASN A 11 -13.36 8.60 -7.85
C ASN A 11 -11.89 8.30 -8.13
N LEU A 12 -11.58 7.19 -8.81
CA LEU A 12 -10.21 6.85 -9.20
C LEU A 12 -9.64 7.83 -10.24
N VAL A 13 -10.45 8.24 -11.23
CA VAL A 13 -10.06 9.24 -12.24
C VAL A 13 -9.79 10.59 -11.58
N LEU A 14 -10.69 11.06 -10.72
CA LEU A 14 -10.52 12.32 -9.98
C LEU A 14 -9.28 12.30 -9.08
N ALA A 15 -9.02 11.17 -8.41
CA ALA A 15 -7.81 11.00 -7.61
C ALA A 15 -6.54 11.04 -8.49
N GLY A 16 -6.55 10.36 -9.65
CA GLY A 16 -5.46 10.36 -10.61
C GLY A 16 -5.15 11.76 -11.16
N GLU A 17 -6.17 12.53 -11.52
CA GLU A 17 -6.00 13.93 -11.94
C GLU A 17 -5.39 14.80 -10.84
N GLY A 18 -5.75 14.56 -9.57
CA GLY A 18 -5.16 15.26 -8.43
C GLY A 18 -3.66 14.96 -8.27
N LYS A 19 -3.26 13.71 -8.50
CA LYS A 19 -1.87 13.27 -8.41
C LYS A 19 -0.99 13.88 -9.50
N THR A 20 -1.48 14.00 -10.73
CA THR A 20 -0.70 14.58 -11.85
C THR A 20 -0.40 16.07 -11.69
N LYS A 21 -1.20 16.78 -10.87
CA LYS A 21 -1.02 18.21 -10.58
C LYS A 21 -0.06 18.48 -9.42
N ARG A 22 0.40 17.46 -8.69
CA ARG A 22 1.36 17.62 -7.58
C ARG A 22 2.77 17.87 -8.11
N PRO A 23 3.59 18.67 -7.39
CA PRO A 23 4.99 18.85 -7.76
C PRO A 23 5.77 17.54 -7.61
N GLN A 24 6.70 17.29 -8.53
CA GLN A 24 7.50 16.05 -8.57
C GLN A 24 8.27 15.79 -7.27
N SER A 25 8.75 16.85 -6.61
CA SER A 25 9.43 16.73 -5.31
C SER A 25 8.52 16.15 -4.22
N GLN A 26 7.24 16.52 -4.21
CA GLN A 26 6.26 15.98 -3.27
C GLN A 26 5.97 14.50 -3.57
N MET A 27 5.84 14.12 -4.84
CA MET A 27 5.63 12.72 -5.24
C MET A 27 6.79 11.82 -4.78
N VAL A 28 8.03 12.30 -4.91
CA VAL A 28 9.22 11.55 -4.42
C VAL A 28 9.18 11.37 -2.90
N VAL A 29 8.84 12.41 -2.13
CA VAL A 29 8.75 12.30 -0.66
C VAL A 29 7.64 11.33 -0.25
N LEU A 30 6.46 11.41 -0.86
CA LEU A 30 5.36 10.49 -0.56
C LEU A 30 5.70 9.05 -0.96
N GLY A 31 6.45 8.84 -2.04
CA GLY A 31 6.96 7.54 -2.45
C GLY A 31 7.96 6.94 -1.46
N ILE A 32 8.88 7.75 -0.93
CA ILE A 32 9.82 7.32 0.12
C ILE A 32 9.05 6.95 1.40
N MET A 33 8.08 7.78 1.81
CA MET A 33 7.24 7.49 2.97
C MET A 33 6.44 6.20 2.80
N ALA A 34 5.84 5.99 1.63
CA ALA A 34 5.14 4.74 1.32
C ALA A 34 6.09 3.54 1.42
N GLY A 35 7.28 3.63 0.83
CA GLY A 35 8.31 2.59 0.92
C GLY A 35 8.72 2.28 2.36
N ALA A 36 8.89 3.30 3.20
CA ALA A 36 9.24 3.13 4.61
C ALA A 36 8.16 2.37 5.41
N LEU A 37 6.87 2.68 5.16
CA LEU A 37 5.75 2.00 5.82
C LEU A 37 5.59 0.55 5.39
N ILE A 38 5.80 0.25 4.10
CA ILE A 38 5.81 -1.12 3.58
C ILE A 38 7.00 -1.90 4.16
N ALA A 39 8.19 -1.29 4.24
CA ALA A 39 9.36 -1.91 4.85
C ALA A 39 9.16 -2.20 6.34
N ALA A 40 8.48 -1.30 7.07
CA ALA A 40 8.11 -1.54 8.47
C ALA A 40 7.18 -2.76 8.62
N GLY A 41 6.18 -2.91 7.73
CA GLY A 41 5.34 -4.11 7.68
C GLY A 41 6.14 -5.38 7.39
N ALA A 42 7.09 -5.33 6.45
CA ALA A 42 7.98 -6.45 6.14
C ALA A 42 8.87 -6.85 7.33
N MET A 43 9.43 -5.87 8.05
CA MET A 43 10.22 -6.12 9.26
C MET A 43 9.36 -6.70 10.40
N ALA A 44 8.15 -6.20 10.60
CA ALA A 44 7.24 -6.76 11.59
C ALA A 44 6.89 -8.23 11.27
N SER A 45 6.61 -8.54 10.00
CA SER A 45 6.35 -9.90 9.55
C SER A 45 7.53 -10.84 9.74
N SER A 46 8.76 -10.39 9.47
CA SER A 46 9.95 -11.21 9.62
C SER A 46 10.22 -11.55 11.09
N VAL A 47 10.00 -10.60 12.00
CA VAL A 47 10.08 -10.83 13.45
C VAL A 47 8.96 -11.76 13.93
N ALA A 48 7.73 -11.57 13.47
CA ALA A 48 6.59 -12.38 13.89
C ALA A 48 6.71 -13.87 13.51
N MET A 49 7.35 -14.16 12.36
CA MET A 49 7.55 -15.54 11.92
C MET A 49 8.83 -16.20 12.43
N HIS A 50 9.75 -15.43 13.05
CA HIS A 50 11.14 -15.84 13.28
C HIS A 50 11.29 -17.16 14.07
N ALA A 51 10.47 -17.37 15.10
CA ALA A 51 10.56 -18.53 15.98
C ALA A 51 9.66 -19.71 15.55
N ILE A 52 9.00 -19.62 14.40
CA ILE A 52 8.07 -20.65 13.94
C ILE A 52 8.81 -21.68 13.08
N SER A 53 8.94 -22.91 13.59
CA SER A 53 9.65 -24.00 12.91
C SER A 53 8.89 -24.58 11.71
N ASN A 54 7.56 -24.58 11.75
CA ASN A 54 6.74 -25.04 10.64
C ASN A 54 6.67 -23.95 9.55
N ALA A 55 7.25 -24.23 8.38
CA ALA A 55 7.32 -23.27 7.28
C ALA A 55 5.94 -22.76 6.80
N GLY A 56 4.90 -23.58 6.86
CA GLY A 56 3.53 -23.19 6.51
C GLY A 56 2.96 -22.18 7.49
N LEU A 57 3.08 -22.46 8.79
CA LEU A 57 2.65 -21.55 9.85
C LEU A 57 3.48 -20.26 9.86
N ALA A 58 4.79 -20.34 9.60
CA ALA A 58 5.67 -19.18 9.55
C ALA A 58 5.24 -18.21 8.43
N ARG A 59 4.98 -18.73 7.23
CA ARG A 59 4.52 -17.94 6.08
C ARG A 59 3.10 -17.40 6.28
N LEU A 60 2.22 -18.17 6.93
CA LEU A 60 0.88 -17.71 7.29
C LEU A 60 0.96 -16.51 8.24
N THR A 61 1.74 -16.61 9.32
CA THR A 61 1.95 -15.50 10.26
C THR A 61 2.54 -14.28 9.57
N ALA A 62 3.56 -14.46 8.73
CA ALA A 62 4.14 -13.36 7.97
C ALA A 62 3.11 -12.68 7.04
N GLY A 63 2.27 -13.47 6.36
CA GLY A 63 1.21 -12.99 5.47
C GLY A 63 0.06 -12.29 6.18
N LEU A 64 -0.21 -12.63 7.44
CA LEU A 64 -1.20 -11.93 8.27
C LEU A 64 -0.68 -10.59 8.80
N VAL A 65 0.62 -10.51 9.10
CA VAL A 65 1.24 -9.31 9.68
C VAL A 65 1.62 -8.28 8.59
N PHE A 66 1.99 -8.73 7.39
CA PHE A 66 2.51 -7.85 6.34
C PHE A 66 1.52 -6.75 5.89
N PRO A 67 0.21 -7.04 5.71
CA PRO A 67 -0.78 -6.05 5.29
C PRO A 67 -0.90 -4.85 6.21
N ILE A 68 -0.44 -4.93 7.47
CA ILE A 68 -0.42 -3.80 8.40
C ILE A 68 0.38 -2.63 7.82
N GLY A 69 1.51 -2.88 7.16
CA GLY A 69 2.30 -1.83 6.51
C GLY A 69 1.53 -1.13 5.38
N PHE A 70 0.75 -1.89 4.62
CA PHE A 70 -0.09 -1.35 3.55
C PHE A 70 -1.27 -0.53 4.11
N VAL A 71 -1.93 -1.02 5.15
CA VAL A 71 -3.04 -0.29 5.81
C VAL A 71 -2.54 1.03 6.38
N LEU A 72 -1.39 1.04 7.06
CA LEU A 72 -0.79 2.28 7.57
C LEU A 72 -0.50 3.26 6.43
N MET A 73 0.10 2.80 5.33
CA MET A 73 0.36 3.63 4.16
C MET A 73 -0.92 4.25 3.57
N ALA A 74 -1.99 3.45 3.44
CA ALA A 74 -3.27 3.94 2.95
C ALA A 74 -3.89 5.02 3.88
N LEU A 75 -3.73 4.88 5.20
CA LEU A 75 -4.20 5.86 6.17
C LEU A 75 -3.38 7.16 6.16
N PHE A 76 -2.06 7.07 5.99
CA PHE A 76 -1.19 8.24 5.88
C PHE A 76 -1.25 8.92 4.50
N GLY A 77 -1.90 8.30 3.52
CA GLY A 77 -2.03 8.86 2.17
C GLY A 77 -0.71 8.86 1.39
N GLY A 78 0.13 7.85 1.59
CA GLY A 78 1.36 7.66 0.81
C GLY A 78 1.08 7.37 -0.67
N GLU A 79 2.04 7.69 -1.53
CA GLU A 79 1.98 7.38 -2.97
C GLU A 79 2.75 6.08 -3.21
N LEU A 80 2.02 4.98 -3.48
CA LEU A 80 2.61 3.68 -3.77
C LEU A 80 2.54 3.40 -5.28
N PHE A 81 3.70 3.14 -5.88
CA PHE A 81 3.84 2.89 -7.31
C PHE A 81 2.88 1.85 -7.87
N THR A 82 2.66 0.73 -7.17
CA THR A 82 1.74 -0.31 -7.65
C THR A 82 0.28 0.13 -7.66
N GLY A 83 -0.10 1.05 -6.77
CA GLY A 83 -1.42 1.70 -6.79
C GLY A 83 -1.56 2.68 -7.95
N ASP A 84 -0.50 3.41 -8.26
CA ASP A 84 -0.49 4.34 -9.40
C ASP A 84 -0.58 3.60 -10.74
N CYS A 85 0.10 2.45 -10.88
CA CYS A 85 -0.05 1.57 -12.04
C CYS A 85 -1.50 1.12 -12.23
N LEU A 86 -2.22 0.81 -11.14
CA LEU A 86 -3.62 0.44 -11.22
C LEU A 86 -4.48 1.59 -11.74
N MET A 87 -4.22 2.84 -11.30
CA MET A 87 -4.94 4.03 -11.78
C MET A 87 -4.69 4.34 -13.27
N VAL A 88 -3.57 3.88 -13.83
CA VAL A 88 -3.24 4.06 -15.25
C VAL A 88 -3.87 2.97 -16.13
N ILE A 89 -4.02 1.75 -15.59
CA ILE A 89 -4.42 0.57 -16.37
C ILE A 89 -5.91 0.25 -16.23
N GLY A 90 -6.51 0.49 -15.05
CA GLY A 90 -7.89 0.15 -14.71
C GLY A 90 -8.86 1.31 -14.83
#